data_AF-A0A971T168-F1
#
_entry.id   AF-A0A971T168-F1
#
_cell.length_a   1.000
_cell.length_b   1.000
_cell.length_c   1.000
_cell.angle_alpha   90.00
_cell.angle_beta   90.00
_cell.angle_gamma   90.00
#
_symmetry.space_group_name_H-M   'P 1'
#
loop_
_entity.id
_entity.type
_entity.pdbx_description
1 polymer ?
#
loop_
_entity_poly.entity_id
_entity_poly.type
_entity_poly.pdbx_seq_one_letter_code
_entity_poly.pdbx_strand_id
1 'polypeptide(L)' 'MKTHDCRKLSPQAQQELRNRVVHAIINEQLPQTEACRIFGVGRTSIFNWLKAHQTSR' A
#
# COMPACT_ATOMS: atom_id res chain seq x y z
N MET A 1 -14.97 -2.31 10.64
CA MET A 1 -13.73 -1.58 10.31
C MET A 1 -14.05 -0.64 9.15
N LYS A 2 -14.10 0.68 9.35
CA LYS A 2 -14.43 1.64 8.28
C LYS A 2 -13.21 1.77 7.38
N THR A 3 -13.18 1.02 6.28
CA THR A 3 -12.16 1.13 5.25
C THR A 3 -12.25 2.51 4.63
N HIS A 4 -11.24 3.36 4.85
CA HIS A 4 -11.12 4.62 4.14
C HIS A 4 -11.03 4.32 2.66
N ASP A 5 -12.10 4.64 1.93
CA ASP A 5 -12.20 4.41 0.49
C ASP A 5 -11.23 5.35 -0.22
N CYS A 6 -9.99 4.88 -0.36
CA CYS A 6 -8.90 5.60 -1.03
C CYS A 6 -9.23 5.95 -2.48
N ARG A 7 -10.32 5.39 -3.03
CA ARG A 7 -10.89 5.73 -4.35
C ARG A 7 -11.35 7.19 -4.47
N LYS A 8 -11.54 7.92 -3.36
CA LYS A 8 -11.85 9.37 -3.38
C LYS A 8 -10.61 10.28 -3.48
N LEU A 9 -9.40 9.73 -3.41
CA LEU A 9 -8.15 10.49 -3.57
C LEU A 9 -7.80 10.66 -5.05
N SER A 10 -7.13 11.77 -5.39
CA SER A 10 -6.54 11.97 -6.72
C SER A 10 -5.67 10.76 -7.10
N PRO A 11 -5.71 10.30 -8.37
CA PRO A 11 -4.90 9.17 -8.84
C PRO A 11 -3.42 9.31 -8.47
N GLN A 12 -2.89 10.53 -8.49
CA GLN A 12 -1.52 10.83 -8.11
C GLN A 12 -1.26 10.56 -6.63
N ALA A 13 -2.15 11.01 -5.73
CA ALA A 13 -2.02 10.78 -4.30
C ALA A 13 -2.12 9.28 -3.93
N GLN A 14 -2.94 8.52 -4.67
CA GLN A 14 -3.00 7.06 -4.50
C GLN A 14 -1.71 6.37 -4.96
N GLN A 15 -1.10 6.84 -6.05
CA GLN A 15 0.16 6.31 -6.56
C GLN A 15 1.31 6.59 -5.58
N GLU A 16 1.40 7.81 -5.07
CA GLU A 16 2.38 8.20 -4.05
C GLU A 16 2.25 7.34 -2.79
N LEU A 17 1.02 7.16 -2.28
CA LEU A 17 0.75 6.30 -1.13
C LEU A 17 1.17 4.85 -1.40
N ARG A 18 0.81 4.30 -2.56
CA ARG A 18 1.18 2.94 -2.97
C ARG A 18 2.70 2.77 -2.99
N ASN A 19 3.40 3.70 -3.64
CA ASN A 19 4.86 3.66 -3.75
C ASN A 19 5.51 3.69 -2.37
N ARG A 20 5.02 4.56 -1.47
CA ARG A 20 5.54 4.68 -0.10
C ARG A 20 5.33 3.41 0.72
N VAL A 21 4.15 2.80 0.64
CA VAL A 21 3.85 1.54 1.35
C VAL A 21 4.70 0.40 0.81
N VAL A 22 4.78 0.24 -0.52
CA VAL A 22 5.59 -0.81 -1.15
C VAL A 22 7.07 -0.63 -0.82
N HIS A 23 7.58 0.61 -0.86
CA HIS A 23 8.95 0.92 -0.50
C HIS A 23 9.26 0.55 0.95
N ALA A 24 8.39 0.91 1.90
CA ALA A 24 8.57 0.56 3.32
C ALA A 24 8.59 -0.97 3.53
N ILE A 25 7.72 -1.70 2.84
CA ILE A 25 7.66 -3.16 2.99
C ILE A 25 8.88 -3.84 2.36
N ILE A 26 9.32 -3.41 1.17
CA ILE A 26 10.41 -4.07 0.44
C ILE A 26 11.79 -3.63 0.95
N ASN A 27 12.01 -2.32 1.11
CA ASN A 27 13.32 -1.78 1.48
C ASN A 27 13.53 -1.75 2.99
N GLU A 28 12.50 -1.37 3.76
CA GLU A 28 12.60 -1.29 5.23
C GLU A 28 12.16 -2.60 5.91
N GLN A 29 11.81 -3.63 5.13
CA GLN A 29 11.32 -4.94 5.60
C GLN A 29 10.12 -4.83 6.57
N LEU A 30 9.33 -3.75 6.44
CA LEU A 30 8.20 -3.51 7.31
C LEU A 30 7.12 -4.60 7.10
N PRO A 31 6.64 -5.27 8.16
CA PRO A 31 5.62 -6.30 8.01
C PRO A 31 4.28 -5.69 7.55
N GLN A 32 3.56 -6.40 6.67
CA GLN A 32 2.30 -5.91 6.07
C GLN A 32 1.25 -5.50 7.11
N THR A 33 1.18 -6.20 8.24
CA THR A 33 0.27 -5.89 9.35
C THR A 33 0.59 -4.55 9.99
N GLU A 34 1.87 -4.21 10.11
CA GLU A 34 2.31 -2.93 10.64
C GLU A 34 2.11 -1.82 9.61
N ALA A 35 2.38 -2.09 8.34
CA ALA A 35 2.06 -1.18 7.23
C ALA A 35 0.57 -0.82 7.19
N CYS A 36 -0.34 -1.77 7.42
CA CYS A 36 -1.77 -1.50 7.52
C CYS A 36 -2.10 -0.50 8.65
N ARG A 37 -1.40 -0.59 9.78
CA ARG A 37 -1.63 0.29 10.95
C ARG A 37 -1.03 1.68 10.72
N ILE A 38 0.21 1.74 10.26
CA ILE A 38 0.95 2.98 10.02
C ILE A 38 0.30 3.81 8.90
N PHE A 39 -0.02 3.17 7.78
CA PHE A 39 -0.55 3.85 6.59
C PHE A 39 -2.08 3.84 6.50
N GLY A 40 -2.77 3.12 7.39
CA GLY A 40 -4.24 3.05 7.42
C GLY A 40 -4.85 2.36 6.20
N VAL A 41 -4.07 1.56 5.47
CA VAL A 41 -4.51 0.87 4.24
C VAL A 41 -4.95 -0.57 4.52
N GLY A 42 -5.82 -1.10 3.68
CA GLY A 42 -6.29 -2.48 3.78
C GLY A 42 -5.22 -3.49 3.35
N ARG A 43 -5.15 -4.63 4.05
CA ARG A 43 -4.21 -5.72 3.73
C ARG A 43 -4.34 -6.23 2.29
N THR A 44 -5.57 -6.32 1.78
CA THR A 44 -5.84 -6.71 0.38
C THR A 44 -5.26 -5.72 -0.62
N SER A 45 -5.30 -4.41 -0.31
CA SER A 45 -4.70 -3.38 -1.15
C SER A 45 -3.19 -3.54 -1.22
N ILE A 46 -2.55 -3.72 -0.05
CA ILE A 46 -1.11 -4.00 0.03
C ILE A 46 -0.74 -5.24 -0.79
N PHE A 47 -1.48 -6.33 -0.62
CA PHE A 47 -1.23 -7.58 -1.37
C PHE A 47 -1.28 -7.36 -2.88
N ASN A 48 -2.29 -6.66 -3.38
CA ASN A 48 -2.42 -6.34 -4.80
C ASN A 48 -1.26 -5.46 -5.30
N TRP A 49 -0.80 -4.50 -4.50
CA TRP A 49 0.32 -3.62 -4.87
C TRP A 49 1.65 -4.36 -4.93
N LEU A 50 1.92 -5.23 -3.95
CA LEU A 50 3.12 -6.07 -3.94
C LEU A 50 3.12 -7.03 -5.14
N LYS A 51 1.97 -7.65 -5.44
CA LYS A 51 1.82 -8.52 -6.61
C LYS A 51 2.10 -7.76 -7.90
N ALA A 52 1.51 -6.58 -8.08
CA ALA A 52 1.76 -5.73 -9.25
C ALA A 52 3.23 -5.31 -9.36
N HIS A 53 3.88 -4.99 -8.24
CA HIS A 53 5.29 -4.63 -8.21
C HIS A 53 6.21 -5.81 -8.59
N GLN A 54 5.87 -7.04 -8.22
CA GLN A 54 6.63 -8.24 -8.60
C GLN A 54 6.47 -8.60 -10.08
N THR A 55 5.30 -8.37 -10.68
CA THR A 55 5.05 -8.64 -12.11
C THR A 55 5.75 -7.66 -13.05
N SER A 56 6.07 -6.45 -12.60
CA SER A 56 6.78 -5.43 -13.40
C SER A 56 8.30 -5.61 -13.42
N ARG A 57 8.84 -6.74 -12.93
CA ARG A 57 10.28 -7.00 -12.86
C ARG A 57 10.74 -7.97 -13.94
#